data_AF-A0A9W6SCR2-F1
#
_entry.id   AF-A0A9W6SCR2-F1
#
_cell.length_a   1.000
_cell.length_b   1.000
_cell.length_c   1.000
_cell.angle_alpha   90.00
_cell.angle_beta   90.00
_cell.angle_gamma   90.00
#
_symmetry.space_group_name_H-M   'P 1'
#
loop_
_entity.id
_entity.type
_entity.pdbx_description
1 polymer ?
#
loop_
_entity_poly.entity_id
_entity_poly.type
_entity_poly.pdbx_seq_one_letter_code
_entity_poly.pdbx_strand_id
1 'polypeptide(L)'
;MAGRDEAANLFFGPVKGFLKLPGDVPGRAAAPDLGATAFLATGGRQAEHYALRPEQAENALSNLTSDNAATLLRFGEGARFAAVYNPATGRFLAYPSGDTLLRDGAVPANRVPRNLGHLEVNNVLSETLDVDPMRNLGFTATMKGDGGFGLGWLSRSVNGRNPSFEGNLVPYMMMDPIISTFSRATGRAARSEA
;
A
#
# COMPACT_ATOMS: atom_id res chain seq x y z
N MET A 1 59.42 -6.72 -24.94
CA MET A 1 59.36 -8.20 -24.87
C MET A 1 57.88 -8.54 -24.87
N ALA A 2 57.28 -8.92 -26.01
CA ALA A 2 57.28 -10.28 -26.60
C ALA A 2 56.73 -11.30 -25.58
N GLY A 3 55.66 -12.07 -25.79
CA GLY A 3 54.71 -12.21 -26.90
C GLY A 3 53.82 -13.45 -26.67
N ARG A 4 52.91 -13.71 -27.63
CA ARG A 4 52.27 -14.99 -28.03
C ARG A 4 51.19 -15.59 -27.11
N ASP A 5 49.94 -15.65 -27.58
CA ASP A 5 49.26 -16.74 -28.33
C ASP A 5 48.65 -17.75 -27.32
N GLU A 6 47.35 -18.08 -27.32
CA GLU A 6 46.68 -18.93 -28.31
C GLU A 6 45.14 -18.78 -28.28
N ALA A 7 44.54 -19.04 -29.44
CA ALA A 7 43.11 -19.09 -29.69
C ALA A 7 42.57 -20.53 -29.69
N ALA A 8 41.29 -20.71 -29.35
CA ALA A 8 40.45 -21.82 -29.82
C ALA A 8 38.98 -21.37 -29.77
N ASN A 9 38.37 -20.92 -30.88
CA ASN A 9 37.62 -21.71 -31.86
C ASN A 9 36.59 -22.69 -31.28
N LEU A 10 35.33 -22.26 -31.19
CA LEU A 10 34.17 -23.15 -31.13
C LEU A 10 33.12 -22.74 -32.19
N PHE A 11 33.14 -23.52 -33.26
CA PHE A 11 32.11 -23.87 -34.24
C PHE A 11 30.71 -23.25 -34.08
N PHE A 12 30.34 -22.43 -35.07
CA PHE A 12 28.96 -22.19 -35.48
C PHE A 12 28.55 -23.22 -36.54
N GLY A 13 27.59 -24.09 -36.21
CA GLY A 13 26.89 -24.93 -37.18
C GLY A 13 25.61 -24.23 -37.69
N PRO A 14 25.26 -24.33 -38.98
CA PRO A 14 24.03 -23.75 -39.50
C PRO A 14 22.85 -24.71 -39.28
N VAL A 15 21.87 -24.31 -38.46
CA VAL A 15 20.57 -25.01 -38.43
C VAL A 15 19.64 -24.36 -39.45
N LYS A 16 19.64 -24.92 -40.67
CA LYS A 16 18.58 -24.68 -41.66
C LYS A 16 17.36 -25.50 -41.25
N GLY A 17 16.36 -24.84 -40.66
CA GLY A 17 15.03 -25.38 -40.42
C GLY A 17 13.98 -24.45 -41.01
N PHE A 18 13.62 -24.67 -42.27
CA PHE A 18 12.45 -24.08 -42.90
C PHE A 18 11.20 -24.77 -42.36
N LEU A 19 10.45 -24.12 -41.48
CA LEU A 19 9.06 -24.51 -41.19
C LEU A 19 8.12 -23.55 -41.93
N LYS A 20 7.58 -24.04 -43.04
CA LYS A 20 6.55 -23.38 -43.83
C LYS A 20 5.19 -23.76 -43.23
N LEU A 21 4.55 -22.82 -42.54
CA LEU A 21 3.15 -22.92 -42.11
C LEU A 21 2.27 -22.27 -43.18
N PRO A 22 1.34 -22.99 -43.82
CA PRO A 22 0.22 -22.38 -44.52
C PRO A 22 -0.98 -22.30 -43.57
N GLY A 23 -1.62 -21.14 -43.51
CA GLY A 23 -2.85 -20.97 -42.77
C GLY A 23 -3.31 -19.52 -42.82
N ASP A 24 -4.22 -19.26 -43.75
CA ASP A 24 -4.87 -17.98 -43.98
C ASP A 24 -5.42 -17.33 -42.71
N VAL A 25 -5.27 -16.01 -42.70
CA VAL A 25 -5.82 -15.07 -41.73
C VAL A 25 -7.18 -14.62 -42.27
N PRO A 26 -8.29 -14.95 -41.59
CA PRO A 26 -9.43 -14.06 -41.56
C PRO A 26 -9.92 -13.85 -40.12
N GLY A 27 -10.08 -12.58 -39.73
CA GLY A 27 -10.81 -12.22 -38.51
C GLY A 27 -9.97 -11.55 -37.42
N ARG A 28 -9.33 -10.43 -37.74
CA ARG A 28 -8.89 -9.47 -36.70
C ARG A 28 -10.15 -8.77 -36.19
N ALA A 29 -10.82 -9.39 -35.22
CA ALA A 29 -11.84 -8.71 -34.45
C ALA A 29 -11.21 -7.47 -33.82
N ALA A 30 -11.91 -6.34 -33.95
CA ALA A 30 -11.51 -5.06 -33.41
C ALA A 30 -11.09 -5.20 -31.95
N ALA A 31 -9.99 -4.54 -31.58
CA ALA A 31 -9.68 -4.29 -30.19
C ALA A 31 -10.91 -3.64 -29.56
N PRO A 32 -11.37 -4.10 -28.37
CA PRO A 32 -12.32 -3.30 -27.63
C PRO A 32 -11.65 -1.97 -27.34
N ASP A 33 -12.25 -0.94 -27.92
CA ASP A 33 -12.14 0.45 -27.53
C ASP A 33 -11.96 0.53 -26.01
N LEU A 34 -10.79 1.02 -25.57
CA LEU A 34 -10.57 1.43 -24.19
C LEU A 34 -11.35 2.74 -23.99
N GLY A 35 -12.68 2.59 -24.05
CA GLY A 35 -13.66 3.61 -23.80
C GLY A 35 -13.47 4.11 -22.37
N ALA A 36 -12.78 5.24 -22.28
CA ALA A 36 -12.75 6.10 -21.13
C ALA A 36 -14.15 6.70 -20.88
N THR A 37 -15.12 5.88 -20.48
CA THR A 37 -16.39 6.31 -19.89
C THR A 37 -17.07 5.11 -19.24
N ALA A 38 -16.62 4.77 -18.03
CA ALA A 38 -17.46 4.10 -17.04
C ALA A 38 -17.05 4.58 -15.65
N PHE A 39 -17.09 5.91 -15.46
CA PHE A 39 -17.34 6.50 -14.15
C PHE A 39 -18.83 6.26 -13.82
N LEU A 40 -19.22 4.98 -13.79
CA LEU A 40 -20.56 4.54 -13.43
C LEU A 40 -20.66 4.69 -11.93
N ALA A 41 -21.25 5.81 -11.53
CA ALA A 41 -22.22 5.94 -10.45
C ALA A 41 -22.33 4.67 -9.56
N THR A 42 -21.39 4.51 -8.62
CA THR A 42 -21.60 3.69 -7.43
C THR A 42 -22.60 4.43 -6.56
N GLY A 43 -23.86 4.31 -6.94
CA GLY A 43 -24.99 4.71 -6.11
C GLY A 43 -24.85 4.07 -4.75
N GLY A 44 -24.66 4.91 -3.74
CA GLY A 44 -25.51 4.88 -2.55
C GLY A 44 -25.58 3.57 -1.76
N ARG A 45 -24.53 2.74 -1.75
CA ARG A 45 -24.25 2.00 -0.51
C ARG A 45 -23.87 3.07 0.49
N GLN A 46 -24.87 3.52 1.24
CA GLN A 46 -24.66 4.25 2.49
C GLN A 46 -23.48 3.56 3.17
N ALA A 47 -22.40 4.30 3.34
CA ALA A 47 -21.28 3.82 4.12
C ALA A 47 -21.89 3.35 5.43
N GLU A 48 -21.98 2.04 5.63
CA GLU A 48 -22.19 1.50 6.96
C GLU A 48 -21.18 2.25 7.82
N HIS A 49 -21.68 2.97 8.81
CA HIS A 49 -20.86 3.81 9.66
C HIS A 49 -19.94 2.87 10.43
N TYR A 50 -18.81 2.54 9.83
CA TYR A 50 -17.73 1.79 10.43
C TYR A 50 -17.12 2.67 11.52
N ALA A 51 -17.72 2.60 12.69
CA ALA A 51 -17.28 3.33 13.86
C ALA A 51 -16.27 2.47 14.61
N LEU A 52 -15.03 2.95 14.67
CA LEU A 52 -14.06 2.44 15.64
C LEU A 52 -14.64 2.63 17.04
N ARG A 53 -14.32 1.71 17.95
CA ARG A 53 -14.58 1.96 19.38
C ARG A 53 -13.81 3.21 19.81
N PRO A 54 -14.30 3.98 20.81
CA PRO A 54 -13.64 5.20 21.24
C PRO A 54 -12.15 5.04 21.53
N GLU A 55 -11.76 3.96 22.22
CA GLU A 55 -10.37 3.64 22.53
C GLU A 55 -9.50 3.30 21.30
N GLN A 56 -10.13 2.78 20.24
CA GLN A 56 -9.47 2.47 18.97
C GLN A 56 -9.34 3.74 18.10
N ALA A 57 -10.32 4.63 18.16
CA ALA A 57 -10.31 5.89 17.45
C ALA A 57 -9.32 6.90 18.03
N GLU A 58 -9.04 6.83 19.33
CA GLU A 58 -8.23 7.82 20.02
C GLU A 58 -6.80 7.88 19.44
N ASN A 59 -6.37 9.03 18.89
CA ASN A 59 -5.06 9.21 18.25
C ASN A 59 -4.84 8.42 16.94
N ALA A 60 -5.85 7.72 16.44
CA ALA A 60 -5.77 7.05 15.16
C ALA A 60 -5.90 8.05 14.00
N LEU A 61 -5.21 7.76 12.90
CA LEU A 61 -5.51 8.37 11.61
C LEU A 61 -6.32 7.39 10.79
N SER A 62 -7.48 7.81 10.29
CA SER A 62 -8.35 6.91 9.51
C SER A 62 -9.28 7.68 8.58
N ASN A 63 -9.88 6.97 7.62
CA ASN A 63 -11.09 7.45 6.95
C ASN A 63 -12.34 6.68 7.43
N LEU A 64 -12.30 6.19 8.67
CA LEU A 64 -13.40 5.53 9.38
C LEU A 64 -14.13 6.52 10.30
N THR A 65 -13.35 7.36 11.00
CA THR A 65 -13.84 8.38 11.94
C THR A 65 -13.18 9.73 11.62
N SER A 66 -13.98 10.80 11.54
CA SER A 66 -13.70 11.93 10.65
C SER A 66 -12.96 13.14 11.27
N ASP A 67 -12.10 12.98 12.27
CA ASP A 67 -11.32 14.12 12.82
C ASP A 67 -9.81 13.86 12.90
N ASN A 68 -9.22 13.57 11.73
CA ASN A 68 -7.76 13.49 11.61
C ASN A 68 -7.09 14.83 11.91
N ALA A 69 -7.76 15.96 11.64
CA ALA A 69 -7.18 17.28 11.83
C ALA A 69 -6.87 17.53 13.31
N ALA A 70 -7.82 17.30 14.22
CA ALA A 70 -7.60 17.42 15.66
C ALA A 70 -6.55 16.43 16.17
N THR A 71 -6.60 15.17 15.69
CA THR A 71 -5.59 14.16 16.05
C THR A 71 -4.17 14.60 15.68
N LEU A 72 -3.97 15.12 14.46
CA LEU A 72 -2.66 15.52 13.96
C LEU A 72 -2.04 16.68 14.73
N LEU A 73 -2.84 17.57 15.32
CA LEU A 73 -2.34 18.66 16.18
C LEU A 73 -1.60 18.15 17.42
N ARG A 74 -1.89 16.92 17.86
CA ARG A 74 -1.27 16.30 19.03
C ARG A 74 0.09 15.68 18.73
N PHE A 75 0.48 15.55 17.46
CA PHE A 75 1.73 14.91 17.04
C PHE A 75 2.75 15.92 16.50
N GLY A 76 4.03 15.60 16.70
CA GLY A 76 5.18 16.35 16.18
C GLY A 76 5.87 15.67 15.01
N GLU A 77 6.88 16.35 14.46
CA GLU A 77 7.79 15.76 13.47
C GLU A 77 8.37 14.43 13.95
N GLY A 78 8.53 13.47 13.03
CA GLY A 78 9.08 12.16 13.33
C GLY A 78 8.10 11.17 13.96
N ALA A 79 6.87 11.60 14.29
CA ALA A 79 5.80 10.69 14.69
C ALA A 79 5.57 9.62 13.61
N ARG A 80 5.52 8.35 14.04
CA ARG A 80 5.39 7.19 13.15
C ARG A 80 4.09 6.47 13.40
N PHE A 81 3.47 6.01 12.33
CA PHE A 81 2.24 5.26 12.37
C PHE A 81 2.40 3.92 11.66
N ALA A 82 1.91 2.86 12.30
CA ALA A 82 1.68 1.57 11.66
C ALA A 82 0.29 1.64 11.02
N ALA A 83 0.21 1.47 9.70
CA ALA A 83 -1.02 1.64 8.96
C ALA A 83 -1.38 0.39 8.15
N VAL A 84 -2.68 0.21 7.94
CA VAL A 84 -3.24 -0.87 7.14
C VAL A 84 -4.34 -0.31 6.26
N TYR A 85 -4.32 -0.70 4.99
CA TYR A 85 -5.28 -0.32 3.95
C TYR A 85 -5.99 -1.56 3.42
N ASN A 86 -7.32 -1.50 3.32
CA ASN A 86 -8.12 -2.51 2.66
C ASN A 86 -8.46 -2.05 1.22
N PRO A 87 -7.95 -2.74 0.17
CA PRO A 87 -8.14 -2.32 -1.21
C PRO A 87 -9.58 -2.45 -1.71
N ALA A 88 -10.38 -3.36 -1.17
CA ALA A 88 -11.76 -3.57 -1.60
C ALA A 88 -12.70 -2.45 -1.15
N THR A 89 -12.46 -1.88 0.03
CA THR A 89 -13.30 -0.83 0.64
C THR A 89 -12.71 0.57 0.48
N GLY A 90 -11.42 0.69 0.13
CA GLY A 90 -10.71 1.97 0.09
C GLY A 90 -10.53 2.60 1.47
N ARG A 91 -10.56 1.79 2.53
CA ARG A 91 -10.46 2.24 3.92
C ARG A 91 -9.09 1.97 4.50
N PHE A 92 -8.64 2.82 5.43
CA PHE A 92 -7.42 2.57 6.19
C PHE A 92 -7.58 2.96 7.65
N LEU A 93 -6.70 2.38 8.45
CA LEU A 93 -6.49 2.70 9.85
C LEU A 93 -4.98 2.80 10.10
N ALA A 94 -4.56 3.80 10.87
CA ALA A 94 -3.18 3.97 11.27
C ALA A 94 -3.08 4.34 12.75
N TYR A 95 -2.31 3.56 13.51
CA TYR A 95 -2.04 3.80 14.92
C TYR A 95 -0.63 4.34 15.13
N PRO A 96 -0.41 5.22 16.11
CA PRO A 96 0.92 5.63 16.50
C PRO A 96 1.75 4.41 16.89
N SER A 97 3.04 4.40 16.55
CA SER A 97 3.87 3.19 16.63
C SER A 97 5.25 3.46 17.23
N GLY A 98 5.82 2.41 17.86
CA GLY A 98 7.17 2.43 18.40
C GLY A 98 7.36 3.48 19.48
N ASP A 99 8.33 4.37 19.29
CA ASP A 99 8.69 5.41 20.26
C ASP A 99 7.90 6.71 20.08
N THR A 100 6.81 6.68 19.29
CA THR A 100 5.98 7.86 19.06
C THR A 100 5.39 8.37 20.39
N LEU A 101 5.53 9.68 20.60
CA LEU A 101 4.97 10.43 21.71
C LEU A 101 4.06 11.55 21.17
N LEU A 102 3.12 11.97 22.00
CA LEU A 102 2.37 13.20 21.80
C LEU A 102 3.28 14.43 22.04
N ARG A 103 2.85 15.61 21.58
CA ARG A 103 3.61 16.87 21.76
C ARG A 103 3.86 17.25 23.22
N ASP A 104 3.00 16.83 24.12
CA ASP A 104 3.14 17.02 25.57
C ASP A 104 4.07 15.97 26.23
N GLY A 105 4.61 15.03 25.44
CA GLY A 105 5.48 13.94 25.91
C GLY A 105 4.72 12.69 26.37
N ALA A 106 3.39 12.68 26.36
CA ALA A 106 2.60 11.52 26.77
C ALA A 106 2.65 10.39 25.73
N VAL A 107 2.45 9.16 26.21
CA VAL A 107 2.29 7.96 25.37
C VAL A 107 0.85 7.92 24.83
N PRO A 108 0.64 7.85 23.50
CA PRO A 108 -0.70 7.70 22.94
C PRO A 108 -1.38 6.40 23.43
N ALA A 109 -2.68 6.47 23.73
CA ALA A 109 -3.42 5.35 24.33
C ALA A 109 -3.44 4.08 23.45
N ASN A 110 -3.55 4.25 22.13
CA ASN A 110 -3.56 3.16 21.15
C ASN A 110 -2.19 2.94 20.48
N ARG A 111 -1.09 3.31 21.15
CA ARG A 111 0.25 3.13 20.59
C ARG A 111 0.58 1.64 20.46
N VAL A 112 0.94 1.23 19.26
CA VAL A 112 1.35 -0.15 18.96
C VAL A 112 2.88 -0.32 18.96
N PRO A 113 3.41 -1.52 19.25
CA PRO A 113 4.84 -1.77 19.15
C PRO A 113 5.34 -1.60 17.71
N ARG A 114 6.61 -1.20 17.58
CA ARG A 114 7.27 -1.04 16.27
C ARG A 114 7.27 -2.32 15.45
N ASN A 115 7.51 -3.44 16.13
CA ASN A 115 7.42 -4.78 15.56
C ASN A 115 6.00 -5.30 15.81
N LEU A 116 5.37 -5.92 14.80
CA LEU A 116 4.02 -6.46 14.86
C LEU A 116 2.87 -5.45 14.98
N GLY A 117 3.13 -4.15 15.14
CA GLY A 117 2.05 -3.15 15.19
C GLY A 117 1.11 -3.19 13.98
N HIS A 118 1.61 -3.50 12.77
CA HIS A 118 0.73 -3.70 11.62
C HIS A 118 -0.27 -4.86 11.79
N LEU A 119 0.08 -5.93 12.52
CA LEU A 119 -0.82 -7.04 12.77
C LEU A 119 -1.99 -6.63 13.68
N GLU A 120 -1.69 -5.87 14.74
CA GLU A 120 -2.73 -5.34 15.64
C GLU A 120 -3.68 -4.39 14.89
N VAL A 121 -3.12 -3.46 14.12
CA VAL A 121 -3.92 -2.54 13.28
C VAL A 121 -4.73 -3.31 12.23
N ASN A 122 -4.17 -4.38 11.66
CA ASN A 122 -4.86 -5.23 10.67
C ASN A 122 -6.08 -5.93 11.28
N ASN A 123 -5.93 -6.48 12.48
CA ASN A 123 -7.03 -7.13 13.19
C ASN A 123 -8.17 -6.15 13.46
N VAL A 124 -7.84 -4.95 13.96
CA VAL A 124 -8.86 -3.93 14.24
C VAL A 124 -9.56 -3.46 12.96
N LEU A 125 -8.81 -3.16 11.89
CA LEU A 125 -9.41 -2.76 10.62
C LEU A 125 -10.33 -3.85 10.06
N SER A 126 -9.89 -5.11 10.14
CA SER A 126 -10.64 -6.25 9.58
C SER A 126 -11.92 -6.52 10.36
N GLU A 127 -11.86 -6.49 11.69
CA GLU A 127 -13.02 -6.58 12.57
C GLU A 127 -13.99 -5.41 12.33
N THR A 128 -13.47 -4.19 12.21
CA THR A 128 -14.28 -2.98 12.02
C THR A 128 -15.03 -3.01 10.68
N LEU A 129 -14.42 -3.54 9.63
CA LEU A 129 -14.99 -3.55 8.27
C LEU A 129 -15.70 -4.86 7.90
N ASP A 130 -15.64 -5.88 8.75
CA ASP A 130 -16.05 -7.26 8.45
C ASP A 130 -15.42 -7.78 7.14
N VAL A 131 -14.07 -7.68 7.04
CA VAL A 131 -13.30 -8.11 5.86
C VAL A 131 -12.22 -9.12 6.21
N ASP A 132 -11.80 -9.89 5.20
CA ASP A 132 -10.69 -10.84 5.34
C ASP A 132 -9.35 -10.12 5.63
N PRO A 133 -8.71 -10.36 6.80
CA PRO A 133 -7.45 -9.73 7.16
C PRO A 133 -6.28 -10.09 6.22
N MET A 134 -6.38 -11.18 5.47
CA MET A 134 -5.33 -11.63 4.55
C MET A 134 -5.29 -10.82 3.26
N ARG A 135 -6.28 -9.96 2.99
CA ARG A 135 -6.37 -9.14 1.78
C ARG A 135 -5.92 -7.69 1.97
N ASN A 136 -5.55 -7.33 3.19
CA ASN A 136 -5.11 -5.99 3.53
C ASN A 136 -3.63 -5.74 3.18
N LEU A 137 -3.26 -4.47 3.14
CA LEU A 137 -1.92 -3.98 2.81
C LEU A 137 -1.38 -3.14 3.97
N GLY A 138 -0.26 -3.54 4.54
CA GLY A 138 0.42 -2.81 5.62
C GLY A 138 1.46 -1.82 5.07
N PHE A 139 1.50 -0.63 5.65
CA PHE A 139 2.45 0.44 5.33
C PHE A 139 2.73 1.29 6.57
N THR A 140 3.87 1.98 6.60
CA THR A 140 4.19 2.94 7.67
C THR A 140 3.97 4.37 7.18
N ALA A 141 3.54 5.26 8.05
CA ALA A 141 3.51 6.70 7.76
C ALA A 141 4.39 7.46 8.77
N THR A 142 5.28 8.33 8.29
CA THR A 142 6.15 9.16 9.12
C THR A 142 5.85 10.63 8.87
N MET A 143 5.49 11.38 9.92
CA MET A 143 5.28 12.83 9.82
C MET A 143 6.62 13.55 9.59
N LYS A 144 6.65 14.43 8.60
CA LYS A 144 7.82 15.25 8.23
C LYS A 144 7.73 16.65 8.84
N GLY A 145 8.85 17.38 8.91
CA GLY A 145 8.91 18.73 9.47
C GLY A 145 8.04 19.79 8.74
N ASP A 146 7.69 19.54 7.48
CA ASP A 146 6.74 20.36 6.70
C ASP A 146 5.27 20.04 6.98
N GLY A 147 4.98 19.10 7.88
CA GLY A 147 3.65 18.61 8.19
C GLY A 147 3.09 17.60 7.18
N GLY A 148 3.85 17.24 6.16
CA GLY A 148 3.54 16.14 5.24
C GLY A 148 3.90 14.77 5.81
N PHE A 149 3.71 13.74 4.99
CA PHE A 149 4.00 12.34 5.34
C PHE A 149 4.92 11.67 4.33
N GLY A 150 5.86 10.89 4.85
CA GLY A 150 6.56 9.85 4.10
C GLY A 150 5.90 8.49 4.35
N LEU A 151 5.59 7.74 3.29
CA LEU A 151 5.01 6.41 3.36
C LEU A 151 6.07 5.33 3.05
N GLY A 152 6.20 4.36 3.94
CA GLY A 152 7.07 3.19 3.79
C GLY A 152 6.26 1.93 3.50
N TRP A 153 6.72 1.10 2.57
CA TRP A 153 5.91 0.04 1.96
C TRP A 153 6.15 -1.37 2.52
N LEU A 154 7.05 -1.51 3.50
CA LEU A 154 7.44 -2.81 4.05
C LEU A 154 6.55 -3.21 5.24
N SER A 155 5.91 -4.37 5.14
CA SER A 155 5.22 -5.00 6.26
C SER A 155 5.28 -6.52 6.18
N ARG A 156 6.17 -7.15 6.97
CA ARG A 156 6.29 -8.61 7.00
C ARG A 156 5.05 -9.31 7.58
N SER A 157 4.39 -8.68 8.55
CA SER A 157 3.27 -9.28 9.28
C SER A 157 1.93 -9.20 8.56
N VAL A 158 1.80 -8.27 7.60
CA VAL A 158 0.57 -8.11 6.79
C VAL A 158 0.85 -8.49 5.35
N ASN A 159 1.78 -7.82 4.67
CA ASN A 159 2.05 -8.07 3.24
C ASN A 159 2.64 -9.47 3.03
N GLY A 160 3.57 -9.90 3.88
CA GLY A 160 4.16 -11.25 3.81
C GLY A 160 3.17 -12.39 4.06
N ARG A 161 1.95 -12.10 4.50
CA ARG A 161 0.87 -13.07 4.67
C ARG A 161 -0.21 -12.96 3.59
N ASN A 162 -0.18 -11.93 2.74
CA ASN A 162 -1.22 -11.72 1.75
C ASN A 162 -1.04 -12.67 0.57
N PRO A 163 -1.96 -13.61 0.29
CA PRO A 163 -1.80 -14.60 -0.78
C PRO A 163 -1.98 -14.01 -2.18
N SER A 164 -2.38 -12.75 -2.29
CA SER A 164 -2.67 -12.10 -3.58
C SER A 164 -1.41 -11.61 -4.30
N PHE A 165 -0.26 -11.59 -3.63
CA PHE A 165 1.03 -11.22 -4.21
C PHE A 165 2.19 -11.82 -3.40
N GLU A 166 3.38 -11.88 -4.00
CA GLU A 166 4.58 -12.38 -3.34
C GLU A 166 5.37 -11.24 -2.67
N GLY A 167 5.95 -11.52 -1.50
CA GLY A 167 6.90 -10.64 -0.82
C GLY A 167 6.30 -9.83 0.33
N ASN A 168 7.08 -8.87 0.84
CA ASN A 168 6.74 -8.09 2.04
C ASN A 168 6.43 -6.61 1.73
N LEU A 169 6.49 -6.22 0.46
CA LEU A 169 6.26 -4.85 0.01
C LEU A 169 4.83 -4.71 -0.52
N VAL A 170 4.25 -3.53 -0.34
CA VAL A 170 3.02 -3.16 -1.05
C VAL A 170 3.28 -3.22 -2.57
N PRO A 171 2.40 -3.86 -3.37
CA PRO A 171 2.53 -3.86 -4.83
C PRO A 171 2.55 -2.44 -5.40
N TYR A 172 3.41 -2.17 -6.38
CA TYR A 172 3.58 -0.82 -6.96
C TYR A 172 2.26 -0.18 -7.40
N MET A 173 1.39 -0.95 -8.07
CA MET A 173 0.06 -0.50 -8.51
C MET A 173 -0.89 -0.06 -7.38
N MET A 174 -0.58 -0.40 -6.12
CA MET A 174 -1.38 -0.03 -4.95
C MET A 174 -0.84 1.19 -4.21
N MET A 175 0.37 1.65 -4.50
CA MET A 175 0.98 2.78 -3.79
C MET A 175 0.20 4.09 -4.02
N ASP A 176 -0.14 4.41 -5.27
CA ASP A 176 -0.88 5.64 -5.61
C ASP A 176 -2.29 5.69 -5.00
N PRO A 177 -3.11 4.61 -5.05
CA PRO A 177 -4.38 4.55 -4.32
C PRO A 177 -4.23 4.80 -2.81
N ILE A 178 -3.19 4.27 -2.17
CA ILE A 178 -2.92 4.45 -0.74
C ILE A 178 -2.52 5.91 -0.47
N ILE A 179 -1.58 6.47 -1.24
CA ILE A 179 -1.15 7.88 -1.11
C ILE A 179 -2.36 8.80 -1.23
N SER A 180 -3.17 8.64 -2.29
CA SER A 180 -4.35 9.47 -2.55
C SER A 180 -5.36 9.39 -1.40
N THR A 181 -5.66 8.18 -0.94
CA THR A 181 -6.61 7.95 0.15
C THR A 181 -6.12 8.55 1.47
N PHE A 182 -4.85 8.32 1.81
CA PHE A 182 -4.24 8.84 3.02
C PHE A 182 -4.19 10.37 3.02
N SER A 183 -3.75 10.98 1.90
CA SER A 183 -3.70 12.43 1.76
C SER A 183 -5.07 13.08 1.87
N ARG A 184 -6.08 12.51 1.20
CA ARG A 184 -7.46 13.02 1.28
C ARG A 184 -8.02 12.94 2.69
N ALA A 185 -7.77 11.84 3.41
CA ALA A 185 -8.29 11.66 4.76
C ALA A 185 -7.60 12.57 5.78
N THR A 186 -6.28 12.73 5.67
CA THR A 186 -5.49 13.52 6.64
C THR A 186 -5.44 15.01 6.32
N GLY A 187 -5.76 15.41 5.09
CA GLY A 187 -5.56 16.78 4.61
C GLY A 187 -4.09 17.16 4.47
N ARG A 188 -3.17 16.18 4.44
CA ARG A 188 -1.71 16.40 4.36
C ARG A 188 -1.15 15.77 3.09
N ALA A 189 -0.12 16.39 2.52
CA ALA A 189 0.63 15.80 1.41
C ALA A 189 1.32 14.51 1.89
N ALA A 190 1.21 13.43 1.11
CA ALA A 190 1.89 12.17 1.35
C ALA A 190 2.67 11.75 0.11
N ARG A 191 3.82 11.10 0.32
CA ARG A 191 4.70 10.59 -0.74
C ARG A 191 5.41 9.33 -0.28
N SER A 192 5.83 8.49 -1.22
CA SER A 192 6.74 7.37 -0.93
C SER A 192 8.02 7.88 -0.26
N GLU A 193 8.48 7.18 0.77
CA GLU A 193 9.87 7.31 1.23
C GLU A 193 10.79 6.59 0.24
N ALA A 194 11.93 7.24 -0.04
CA ALA A 194 12.99 6.69 -0.88
C ALA A 194 13.85 5.68 -0.10
#